data_AF-A0A8R7PZ29-F1
#
_entry.id   AF-A0A8R7PZ29-F1
#
_cell.length_a   1.000
_cell.length_b   1.000
_cell.length_c   1.000
_cell.angle_alpha   90.00
_cell.angle_beta   90.00
_cell.angle_gamma   90.00
#
_symmetry.space_group_name_H-M   'P 1'
#
loop_
_entity.id
_entity.type
_entity.pdbx_description
1 polymer ?
#
loop_
_entity_poly.entity_id
_entity_poly.type
_entity_poly.pdbx_seq_one_letter_code
_entity_poly.pdbx_strand_id
1 'polypeptide(L)' 'MQRAGLLTPFPLRARATARTCMVSSFATELLEIRSREPSPSLHVLVVPGNPGIVGFYRDFVEALYENLGGQASVTGKLA' A
#
# COMPACT_ATOMS: atom_id res chain seq x y z
N MET A 1 34.24 20.36 13.87
CA MET A 1 33.96 18.95 14.14
C MET A 1 32.45 18.75 14.25
N GLN A 2 31.95 17.76 13.50
CA GLN A 2 30.60 17.16 13.41
C GLN A 2 29.34 18.03 13.58
N ARG A 3 28.64 18.17 12.45
CA ARG A 3 27.25 18.62 12.30
C ARG A 3 26.31 17.71 13.08
N ALA A 4 25.46 18.31 13.90
CA ALA A 4 24.25 17.68 14.39
C ALA A 4 23.41 17.25 13.19
N GLY A 5 23.28 15.93 13.00
CA GLY A 5 22.35 15.37 12.04
C GLY A 5 20.95 15.75 12.47
N LEU A 6 20.31 16.64 11.70
CA LEU A 6 18.89 16.89 11.79
C LEU A 6 18.20 15.53 11.69
N LEU A 7 17.57 15.07 12.78
CA LEU A 7 16.58 14.01 12.71
C LEU A 7 15.44 14.59 11.87
N THR A 8 15.55 14.49 10.55
CA THR A 8 14.39 14.62 9.69
C THR A 8 13.36 13.66 10.27
N PRO A 9 12.16 14.11 10.66
CA PRO A 9 11.12 13.16 11.01
C PRO A 9 11.06 12.18 9.84
N PHE A 10 11.14 10.88 10.12
CA PHE A 10 10.92 9.88 9.07
C PHE A 10 9.68 10.35 8.30
N PRO A 11 9.77 10.52 6.97
CA PRO A 11 8.63 10.99 6.21
C PRO A 11 7.43 10.13 6.62
N LEU A 12 6.32 10.80 6.94
CA LEU A 12 5.11 10.15 7.43
C LEU A 12 4.81 8.99 6.46
N ARG A 13 5.04 7.75 6.91
CA ARG A 13 4.91 6.55 6.05
C ARG A 13 3.53 6.59 5.43
N ALA A 14 3.47 6.46 4.11
CA ALA A 14 2.19 6.44 3.45
C ALA A 14 1.44 5.18 3.91
N ARG A 15 0.21 5.38 4.41
CA ARG A 15 -0.59 4.31 5.00
C ARG A 15 -1.60 3.74 4.01
N ALA A 16 -1.69 2.42 3.96
CA ALA A 16 -2.71 1.74 3.19
C ALA A 16 -4.08 1.90 3.86
N THR A 17 -5.07 2.35 3.10
CA THR A 17 -6.44 2.49 3.56
C THR A 17 -7.19 1.18 3.34
N ALA A 18 -7.83 0.66 4.39
CA ALA A 18 -8.73 -0.48 4.26
C ALA A 18 -10.12 -0.01 3.82
N ARG A 19 -10.74 -0.73 2.89
CA ARG A 19 -12.13 -0.52 2.51
C ARG A 19 -12.77 -1.84 2.08
N THR A 20 -14.09 -1.90 2.17
CA THR A 20 -14.88 -3.02 1.67
C THR A 20 -15.64 -2.58 0.43
N CYS A 21 -15.64 -3.41 -0.61
CA CYS A 21 -16.43 -3.19 -1.82
C CYS A 21 -17.09 -4.49 -2.28
N MET A 22 -18.06 -4.39 -3.20
CA MET A 22 -18.71 -5.56 -3.80
C MET A 22 -18.00 -5.93 -5.09
N VAL A 23 -17.52 -7.16 -5.20
CA VAL A 23 -16.96 -7.74 -6.43
C VAL A 23 -17.72 -9.03 -6.71
N SER A 24 -18.38 -9.11 -7.86
CA SER A 24 -19.20 -10.28 -8.23
C SER A 24 -20.23 -10.66 -7.16
N SER A 25 -20.83 -9.67 -6.49
CA SER A 25 -21.77 -9.84 -5.36
C SER A 25 -21.16 -10.38 -4.06
N PHE A 26 -19.82 -10.44 -3.94
CA PHE A 26 -19.13 -10.76 -2.69
C PHE A 26 -18.54 -9.50 -2.05
N ALA A 27 -18.73 -9.36 -0.74
CA ALA A 27 -18.06 -8.32 0.05
C ALA A 27 -16.57 -8.65 0.13
N THR A 28 -15.75 -7.80 -0.48
CA THR A 28 -14.31 -7.98 -0.62
C THR A 28 -13.59 -6.86 0.14
N GLU A 29 -12.70 -7.22 1.04
CA GLU A 29 -11.80 -6.26 1.68
C GLU A 29 -10.62 -5.94 0.76
N LEU A 30 -10.33 -4.65 0.63
CA LEU A 30 -9.20 -4.11 -0.11
C LEU A 30 -8.31 -3.28 0.81
N LEU A 31 -7.00 -3.41 0.61
CA LEU A 31 -6.01 -2.44 1.09
C LEU A 31 -5.54 -1.60 -0.09
N GLU A 32 -5.67 -0.29 -0.01
CA GLU A 32 -5.33 0.60 -1.11
C GLU A 32 -4.35 1.69 -0.69
N ILE A 33 -3.38 1.95 -1.55
CA ILE A 33 -2.52 3.11 -1.51
C ILE A 33 -2.35 3.65 -2.93
N ARG A 34 -2.64 4.93 -3.12
CA ARG A 34 -2.62 5.57 -4.43
C ARG A 34 -1.22 6.12 -4.72
N SER A 35 -0.83 6.08 -5.98
CA SER A 35 0.34 6.83 -6.46
C SER A 35 0.23 8.31 -6.09
N ARG A 36 1.39 8.95 -5.88
CA ARG A 36 1.48 10.41 -5.76
C ARG A 36 1.18 11.10 -7.10
N GLU A 37 1.42 10.42 -8.20
CA GLU A 37 1.07 10.91 -9.53
C GLU A 37 -0.40 10.62 -9.85
N PRO A 38 -1.14 11.58 -10.44
CA PRO A 38 -2.54 11.40 -10.79
C PRO A 38 -2.78 10.31 -11.86
N SER A 39 -1.78 10.07 -12.72
CA SER A 39 -1.83 9.11 -13.83
C SER A 39 -0.64 8.13 -13.73
N PRO A 40 -0.66 7.17 -12.79
CA PRO A 40 0.45 6.25 -12.61
C PRO A 40 0.61 5.34 -13.83
N SER A 41 1.87 5.09 -14.20
CA SER A 41 2.21 4.13 -15.26
C SER A 41 2.11 2.66 -14.81
N LEU A 42 2.01 2.42 -13.49
CA LEU A 42 1.97 1.08 -12.89
C LEU A 42 0.92 0.97 -11.79
N HIS A 43 0.14 -0.11 -11.84
CA HIS A 43 -0.74 -0.56 -10.75
C HIS A 43 -0.34 -1.98 -10.35
N VAL A 44 -0.02 -2.19 -9.08
CA VAL A 44 0.32 -3.51 -8.54
C VAL A 44 -0.87 -4.09 -7.77
N LEU A 45 -1.28 -5.30 -8.14
CA LEU A 45 -2.29 -6.07 -7.42
C LEU A 45 -1.61 -7.17 -6.59
N VAL A 46 -1.80 -7.11 -5.28
CA VAL A 46 -1.35 -8.12 -4.33
C VAL A 46 -2.52 -9.05 -4.01
N VAL A 47 -2.34 -10.34 -4.29
CA VAL A 47 -3.32 -11.39 -4.00
C VAL A 47 -2.72 -12.30 -2.91
N PRO A 48 -3.19 -12.19 -1.65
CA PRO A 48 -2.76 -13.06 -0.56
C PRO A 48 -2.98 -14.54 -0.86
N GLY A 49 -2.06 -15.38 -0.40
CA GLY A 49 -2.30 -16.82 -0.27
C GLY A 49 -3.17 -17.16 0.95
N ASN A 50 -3.52 -18.44 1.13
CA ASN A 50 -4.24 -18.96 2.30
C ASN A 50 -3.59 -18.50 3.62
N PRO A 51 -4.30 -17.81 4.54
CA PRO A 51 -5.77 -17.74 4.74
C PRO A 51 -6.54 -16.63 3.99
N GLY A 52 -5.91 -15.91 3.05
CA GLY A 52 -6.58 -14.91 2.21
C GLY A 52 -6.73 -13.52 2.86
N ILE A 53 -6.41 -13.37 4.14
CA ILE A 53 -6.67 -12.14 4.91
C ILE A 53 -5.73 -11.01 4.46
N VAL A 54 -6.26 -10.04 3.72
CA VAL A 54 -5.49 -8.91 3.17
C VAL A 54 -4.86 -8.03 4.25
N GLY A 55 -5.49 -7.93 5.43
CA GLY A 55 -4.97 -7.15 6.56
C GLY A 55 -3.57 -7.58 7.03
N PHE A 56 -3.22 -8.86 6.89
CA PHE A 56 -1.88 -9.36 7.24
C PHE A 56 -0.77 -8.85 6.32
N TYR A 57 -1.14 -8.32 5.15
CA TYR A 57 -0.21 -7.80 4.15
C TYR A 57 -0.08 -6.28 4.21
N ARG A 58 -0.65 -5.59 5.21
CA ARG A 58 -0.56 -4.12 5.30
C ARG A 58 0.88 -3.62 5.25
N ASP A 59 1.74 -4.11 6.15
CA ASP A 59 3.13 -3.67 6.21
C ASP A 59 3.88 -3.98 4.91
N PHE A 60 3.56 -5.11 4.28
CA PHE A 60 4.09 -5.47 2.96
C PHE A 60 3.64 -4.50 1.86
N VAL A 61 2.35 -4.17 1.79
CA VAL A 61 1.78 -3.24 0.80
C VAL A 61 2.39 -1.84 0.97
N GLU A 62 2.51 -1.37 2.22
CA GLU A 62 3.12 -0.07 2.53
C GLU A 62 4.61 -0.06 2.18
N ALA A 63 5.37 -1.11 2.53
CA ALA A 63 6.77 -1.22 2.17
C ALA A 63 6.98 -1.32 0.65
N LEU A 64 6.10 -2.06 -0.06
CA LEU A 64 6.15 -2.18 -1.51
C LEU A 64 5.92 -0.83 -2.18
N TYR A 65 4.93 -0.06 -1.72
CA TYR A 65 4.68 1.30 -2.22
C TYR A 65 5.89 2.22 -2.05
N GLU A 66 6.52 2.23 -0.87
CA GLU A 66 7.71 3.05 -0.61
C GLU A 66 8.90 2.60 -1.46
N ASN A 67 9.09 1.28 -1.65
CA ASN A 67 10.13 0.73 -2.53
C ASN A 67 9.90 1.08 -4.01
N LEU A 68 8.65 1.32 -4.42
CA LEU A 68 8.29 1.83 -5.74
C LEU A 68 8.33 3.36 -5.83
N GLY A 69 8.90 4.04 -4.82
CA GLY A 69 9.06 5.50 -4.79
C GLY A 69 7.73 6.26 -4.71
N GLY A 70 6.65 5.59 -4.32
CA GLY A 70 5.30 6.14 -4.30
C GLY A 70 4.72 6.50 -5.67
N GLN A 71 5.31 5.98 -6.76
CA GLN A 71 4.90 6.26 -8.15
C GLN A 71 3.87 5.26 -8.70
N ALA A 72 3.68 4.13 -8.01
CA ALA A 72 2.69 3.13 -8.36
C ALA A 72 1.50 3.17 -7.40
N SER A 73 0.32 2.85 -7.90
CA SER A 73 -0.81 2.48 -7.05
C SER A 73 -0.68 1.01 -6.66
N VAL A 74 -0.94 0.68 -5.39
CA VAL A 74 -0.90 -0.70 -4.90
C VAL A 74 -2.25 -1.04 -4.28
N THR A 75 -2.81 -2.17 -4.67
CA THR A 75 -4.05 -2.72 -4.11
C THR A 75 -3.81 -4.13 -3.63
N GLY A 76 -4.11 -4.42 -2.36
CA GLY A 76 -4.28 -5.78 -1.85
C GLY A 76 -5.75 -6.19 -1.97
N LYS A 77 -6.02 -7.40 -2.45
CA LYS A 77 -7.37 -7.95 -2.61
C LYS A 77 -7.47 -9.34 -1.97
N LEU A 78 -8.49 -9.58 -1.13
CA LEU A 78 -8.93 -10.94 -0.76
C LEU A 78 -9.46 -11.68 -2.01
N ALA A 79 -8.89 -12.84 -2.31
CA ALA A 79 -9.40 -13.75 -3.34
C ALA A 79 -10.43 -14.72 -2.76
#